data_AF-A0A0M4KWC7-F1
#
_entry.id   AF-A0A0M4KWC7-F1
#
_cell.length_a   1.000
_cell.length_b   1.000
_cell.length_c   1.000
_cell.angle_alpha   90.00
_cell.angle_beta   90.00
_cell.angle_gamma   90.00
#
_symmetry.space_group_name_H-M   'P 1'
#
loop_
_entity.id
_entity.type
_entity.pdbx_description
1 polymer ?
#
loop_
_entity_poly.entity_id
_entity_poly.type
_entity_poly.pdbx_seq_one_letter_code
_entity_poly.pdbx_strand_id
1 'polypeptide(L)'
;MLDLSALEGIDLGNPAPVADGTPKQIPLTDILEDPDQPRVEFPEDQMQKMVESIKARGVKTPISVKPHPTEQGKWIINYGARRFRASVMAGKETIPAFVDNDHDDYDQVMENKERLNHSPIELALFIQKKIKQGEKKNVIAKKLNEDPVFISTHLALVDMPECLSKAYDAGFKSPKTLYDLRKLWESFPEEVNAWVDESLENGQDIIRSRVQALSKKLKEPKQAETTEADPESEPQAQESQEQTAIIDDNESFKFDGDDQAEATEEPEVKKLMDQSNQKEQPEAKEEDPDKIKKPLLVVIHDGRQANLMLNKKPSSLGFAWIKYEDGTEVSVDCSSLEIEYLQEA
;
A
#
# COMPACT_ATOMS: atom_id res chain seq x y z
N MET A 1 54.61 1.46 -14.05
CA MET A 1 54.31 0.77 -12.77
C MET A 1 53.57 1.76 -11.91
N LEU A 2 52.31 1.48 -11.60
CA LEU A 2 51.52 2.31 -10.68
C LEU A 2 52.05 2.05 -9.26
N ASP A 3 52.37 3.12 -8.55
CA ASP A 3 52.90 3.10 -7.20
C ASP A 3 51.77 2.82 -6.20
N LEU A 4 51.83 1.65 -5.55
CA LEU A 4 50.85 1.14 -4.59
C LEU A 4 51.24 1.44 -3.13
N SER A 5 52.27 2.24 -2.90
CA SER A 5 52.74 2.61 -1.54
C SER A 5 51.69 3.36 -0.70
N ALA A 6 50.64 3.91 -1.33
CA ALA A 6 49.54 4.58 -0.63
C ALA A 6 48.56 3.63 0.09
N LEU A 7 48.70 2.30 -0.07
CA LEU A 7 47.83 1.29 0.55
C LEU A 7 48.43 0.64 1.82
N GLU A 8 49.69 0.91 2.15
CA GLU A 8 50.40 0.28 3.28
C GLU A 8 50.06 0.85 4.67
N GLY A 9 49.04 1.70 4.78
CA GLY A 9 48.65 2.34 6.05
C GLY A 9 47.16 2.26 6.39
N ILE A 10 46.35 1.52 5.61
CA ILE A 10 44.94 1.36 5.93
C ILE A 10 44.83 0.27 6.99
N ASP A 11 44.68 0.68 8.25
CA ASP A 11 44.13 -0.16 9.31
C ASP A 11 42.69 -0.51 8.93
N LEU A 12 42.53 -1.63 8.22
CA LEU A 12 41.24 -2.25 7.89
C LEU A 12 40.67 -2.87 9.16
N GLY A 13 40.38 -1.99 10.13
CA GLY A 13 40.00 -2.28 11.51
C GLY A 13 39.32 -3.64 11.62
N ASN A 14 39.95 -4.51 12.41
CA ASN A 14 39.61 -5.91 12.63
C ASN A 14 38.15 -6.21 12.25
N PRO A 15 37.87 -6.93 11.14
CA PRO A 15 36.50 -7.17 10.73
C PRO A 15 35.77 -7.78 11.92
N ALA A 16 34.63 -7.20 12.29
CA ALA A 16 33.74 -7.76 13.29
C ALA A 16 33.61 -9.27 13.03
N PRO A 17 33.64 -10.12 14.07
CA PRO A 17 33.71 -11.56 13.90
C PRO A 17 32.62 -12.00 12.93
N VAL A 18 33.04 -12.44 11.74
CA VAL A 18 32.16 -13.00 10.73
C VAL A 18 31.48 -14.19 11.38
N ALA A 19 30.18 -14.07 11.64
CA ALA A 19 29.40 -15.17 12.18
C ALA A 19 29.56 -16.37 11.24
N ASP A 20 29.96 -17.52 11.79
CA ASP A 20 30.40 -18.75 11.09
C ASP A 20 29.37 -19.39 10.13
N GLY A 21 28.27 -18.71 9.77
CA GLY A 21 27.25 -19.20 8.84
C GLY A 21 26.53 -20.48 9.30
N THR A 22 26.87 -20.98 10.49
CA THR A 22 26.30 -22.19 11.08
C THR A 22 25.15 -21.82 12.00
N PRO A 23 23.98 -22.46 11.86
CA PRO A 23 22.83 -22.19 12.72
C PRO A 23 23.11 -22.63 14.15
N LYS A 24 22.76 -21.79 15.11
CA LYS A 24 22.89 -22.06 16.55
C LYS A 24 21.72 -22.91 17.02
N GLN A 25 21.99 -23.86 17.92
CA GLN A 25 20.92 -24.60 18.61
C GLN A 25 20.42 -23.75 19.78
N ILE A 26 19.19 -23.26 19.69
CA ILE A 26 18.58 -22.41 20.72
C ILE A 26 17.53 -23.22 21.49
N PRO A 27 17.49 -23.17 22.84
CA PRO A 27 16.43 -23.79 23.62
C PRO A 27 15.06 -23.26 23.21
N LEU A 28 14.09 -24.17 23.01
CA LEU A 28 12.72 -23.77 22.66
C LEU A 28 12.08 -22.89 23.75
N THR A 29 12.49 -23.06 25.01
CA THR A 29 12.03 -22.27 26.16
C THR A 29 12.49 -20.81 26.13
N ASP A 30 13.49 -20.48 25.30
CA ASP A 30 14.02 -19.14 25.17
C ASP A 30 13.49 -18.40 23.94
N ILE A 31 12.67 -19.06 23.13
CA ILE A 31 12.09 -18.50 21.92
C ILE A 31 10.60 -18.20 22.16
N LEU A 32 10.22 -16.98 21.84
CA LEU A 32 8.86 -16.47 21.88
C LEU A 32 8.36 -16.21 20.45
N GLU A 33 7.09 -16.48 20.20
CA GLU A 33 6.44 -16.01 18.98
C GLU A 33 6.16 -14.52 19.11
N ASP A 34 6.21 -13.79 18.00
CA ASP A 34 5.82 -12.38 17.98
C ASP A 34 4.31 -12.27 18.24
N PRO A 35 3.87 -11.63 19.34
CA PRO A 35 2.45 -11.46 19.64
C PRO A 35 1.72 -10.63 18.57
N ASP A 36 2.43 -9.81 17.80
CA ASP A 36 1.88 -9.00 16.71
C ASP A 36 1.70 -9.82 15.40
N GLN A 37 2.17 -11.07 15.35
CA GLN A 37 2.00 -11.96 14.19
C GLN A 37 1.35 -13.32 14.53
N PRO A 38 0.11 -13.33 15.02
CA PRO A 38 -0.62 -14.58 15.21
C PRO A 38 -0.93 -15.20 13.85
N ARG A 39 -0.15 -16.20 13.41
CA ARG A 39 -0.58 -17.01 12.26
C ARG A 39 -1.87 -17.74 12.62
N VAL A 40 -2.91 -17.43 11.84
CA VAL A 40 -4.30 -17.69 12.22
C VAL A 40 -4.67 -19.17 12.11
N GLU A 41 -4.31 -19.91 11.07
CA GLU A 41 -4.70 -21.34 10.99
C GLU A 41 -3.74 -22.17 10.14
N PHE A 42 -3.39 -23.35 10.64
CA PHE A 42 -2.71 -24.38 9.85
C PHE A 42 -3.60 -25.62 9.83
N PRO A 43 -3.82 -26.22 8.64
CA PRO A 43 -4.47 -27.51 8.56
C PRO A 43 -3.71 -28.52 9.44
N GLU A 44 -4.44 -29.13 10.38
CA GLU A 44 -3.90 -30.05 11.38
C GLU A 44 -3.11 -31.21 10.72
N ASP A 45 -3.57 -31.67 9.56
CA ASP A 45 -2.92 -32.74 8.80
C ASP A 45 -1.51 -32.35 8.31
N GLN A 46 -1.31 -31.10 7.88
CA GLN A 46 0.01 -30.61 7.48
C GLN A 46 0.93 -30.37 8.67
N MET A 47 0.37 -29.95 9.81
CA MET A 47 1.13 -29.79 11.04
C MET A 47 1.66 -31.14 11.52
N GLN A 48 0.83 -32.18 11.56
CA GLN A 48 1.24 -33.53 11.96
C GLN A 48 2.32 -34.11 11.05
N LYS A 49 2.19 -33.98 9.72
CA LYS A 49 3.25 -34.40 8.78
C LYS A 49 4.59 -33.71 9.06
N MET A 50 4.57 -32.43 9.44
CA MET A 50 5.78 -31.69 9.79
C MET A 50 6.37 -32.18 11.12
N VAL A 51 5.53 -32.44 12.12
CA VAL A 51 5.95 -33.02 13.41
C VAL A 51 6.65 -34.37 13.18
N GLU A 52 6.05 -35.27 12.41
CA GLU A 52 6.64 -36.56 12.07
C GLU A 52 7.99 -36.42 11.35
N SER A 53 8.07 -35.52 10.37
CA SER A 53 9.33 -35.26 9.67
C SER A 53 10.42 -34.70 10.61
N ILE A 54 10.06 -33.81 11.55
CA ILE A 54 10.99 -33.25 12.53
C ILE A 54 11.42 -34.30 13.57
N LYS A 55 10.52 -35.20 13.97
CA LYS A 55 10.88 -36.35 14.82
C LYS A 55 11.92 -37.23 14.12
N ALA A 56 11.68 -37.57 12.85
CA ALA A 56 12.51 -38.49 12.08
C ALA A 56 13.87 -37.90 11.66
N ARG A 57 13.90 -36.63 11.21
CA ARG A 57 15.09 -36.05 10.55
C ARG A 57 15.55 -34.72 11.14
N GLY A 58 14.87 -34.22 12.18
CA GLY A 58 15.11 -32.89 12.72
C GLY A 58 14.65 -31.77 11.81
N VAL A 59 14.97 -30.55 12.20
CA VAL A 59 14.67 -29.34 11.43
C VAL A 59 15.79 -29.10 10.41
N LYS A 60 15.50 -29.32 9.13
CA LYS A 60 16.50 -29.17 8.05
C LYS A 60 16.85 -27.72 7.74
N THR A 61 15.84 -26.86 7.73
CA THR A 61 16.01 -25.43 7.44
C THR A 61 15.86 -24.68 8.76
N PRO A 62 16.90 -24.01 9.25
CA PRO A 62 16.86 -23.25 10.49
C PRO A 62 15.73 -22.21 10.50
N ILE A 63 15.31 -21.83 11.71
CA ILE A 63 14.45 -20.66 11.90
C ILE A 63 15.31 -19.39 11.91
N SER A 64 14.69 -18.22 11.74
CA SER A 64 15.37 -16.93 11.97
C SER A 64 14.77 -16.31 13.23
N VAL A 65 15.64 -15.82 14.11
CA VAL A 65 15.24 -15.15 15.35
C VAL A 65 16.04 -13.86 15.55
N LYS A 66 15.45 -12.92 16.28
CA LYS A 66 16.14 -11.73 16.80
C LYS A 66 16.08 -11.68 18.32
N PRO A 67 16.99 -10.97 19.00
CA PRO A 67 16.89 -10.76 20.45
C PRO A 67 15.55 -10.15 20.85
N HIS A 68 14.98 -10.57 21.99
CA HIS A 68 13.79 -9.94 22.54
C HIS A 68 14.12 -8.50 22.99
N PRO A 69 13.29 -7.49 22.66
CA PRO A 69 13.62 -6.08 22.94
C PRO A 69 13.68 -5.76 24.43
N THR A 70 12.96 -6.50 25.28
CA THR A 70 12.85 -6.22 26.72
C THR A 70 13.25 -7.38 27.64
N GLU A 71 13.39 -8.61 27.12
CA GLU A 71 13.65 -9.81 27.95
C GLU A 71 15.02 -10.37 27.58
N GLN A 72 16.03 -10.09 28.41
CA GLN A 72 17.39 -10.54 28.14
C GLN A 72 17.49 -12.07 28.08
N GLY A 73 18.17 -12.57 27.06
CA GLY A 73 18.34 -14.01 26.82
C GLY A 73 17.14 -14.67 26.12
N LYS A 74 16.06 -13.94 25.87
CA LYS A 74 14.94 -14.40 25.04
C LYS A 74 15.09 -13.96 23.59
N TRP A 75 14.43 -14.70 22.71
CA TRP A 75 14.44 -14.52 21.27
C TRP A 75 13.02 -14.38 20.75
N ILE A 76 12.80 -13.54 19.73
CA ILE A 76 11.55 -13.46 18.98
C ILE A 76 11.75 -14.10 17.61
N ILE A 77 10.80 -14.91 17.17
CA ILE A 77 10.82 -15.53 15.84
C ILE A 77 10.57 -14.48 14.75
N ASN A 78 11.52 -14.34 13.83
CA ASN A 78 11.35 -13.58 12.58
C ASN A 78 10.69 -14.47 11.51
N TYR A 79 11.22 -15.69 11.33
CA TYR A 79 10.72 -16.64 10.32
C TYR A 79 10.77 -18.09 10.82
N GLY A 80 9.77 -18.88 10.40
CA GLY A 80 9.74 -20.31 10.68
C GLY A 80 8.90 -20.73 11.88
N ALA A 81 7.91 -19.92 12.30
CA ALA A 81 6.98 -20.23 13.40
C ALA A 81 6.37 -21.65 13.31
N ARG A 82 6.02 -22.14 12.10
CA ARG A 82 5.54 -23.52 11.92
C ARG A 82 6.55 -24.58 12.37
N ARG A 83 7.83 -24.38 12.06
CA ARG A 83 8.90 -25.30 12.43
C ARG A 83 9.16 -25.25 13.92
N PHE A 84 9.02 -24.07 14.52
CA PHE A 84 9.05 -23.91 15.97
C PHE A 84 7.90 -24.68 16.65
N ARG A 85 6.63 -24.39 16.30
CA ARG A 85 5.46 -25.11 16.84
C ARG A 85 5.57 -26.63 16.66
N ALA A 86 5.95 -27.08 15.46
CA ALA A 86 6.12 -28.51 15.20
C ALA A 86 7.30 -29.13 15.97
N SER A 87 8.37 -28.37 16.27
CA SER A 87 9.47 -28.83 17.13
C SER A 87 9.05 -28.96 18.58
N VAL A 88 8.22 -28.03 19.08
CA VAL A 88 7.59 -28.12 20.41
C VAL A 88 6.71 -29.38 20.49
N MET A 89 5.81 -29.58 19.53
CA MET A 89 4.96 -30.78 19.45
C MET A 89 5.77 -32.08 19.24
N ALA A 90 6.93 -31.99 18.59
CA ALA A 90 7.85 -33.12 18.42
C ALA A 90 8.63 -33.45 19.70
N GLY A 91 8.53 -32.64 20.76
CA GLY A 91 9.24 -32.83 22.02
C GLY A 91 10.75 -32.59 21.91
N LYS A 92 11.19 -31.69 21.02
CA LYS A 92 12.59 -31.28 20.94
C LYS A 92 12.93 -30.33 22.10
N GLU A 93 14.19 -30.33 22.55
CA GLU A 93 14.67 -29.37 23.56
C GLU A 93 15.20 -28.09 22.90
N THR A 94 15.83 -28.23 21.74
CA THR A 94 16.45 -27.13 20.98
C THR A 94 16.04 -27.15 19.51
N ILE A 95 16.18 -26.01 18.84
CA ILE A 95 15.94 -25.84 17.41
C ILE A 95 17.08 -25.07 16.74
N PRO A 96 17.50 -25.44 15.52
CA PRO A 96 18.51 -24.69 14.79
C PRO A 96 17.94 -23.35 14.34
N ALA A 97 18.66 -22.28 14.63
CA ALA A 97 18.26 -20.91 14.36
C ALA A 97 19.45 -20.06 13.89
N PHE A 98 19.19 -19.17 12.94
CA PHE A 98 20.07 -18.03 12.67
C PHE A 98 19.65 -16.87 13.57
N VAL A 99 20.64 -16.24 14.19
CA VAL A 99 20.43 -15.02 14.96
C VAL A 99 20.66 -13.86 14.00
N ASP A 100 19.57 -13.19 13.65
CA ASP A 100 19.58 -12.00 12.82
C ASP A 100 19.42 -10.78 13.74
N ASN A 101 20.55 -10.23 14.18
CA ASN A 101 20.59 -9.07 15.07
C ASN A 101 20.17 -7.79 14.37
N ASP A 102 20.33 -7.76 13.03
CA ASP A 102 20.08 -6.59 12.21
C ASP A 102 18.70 -6.64 11.53
N HIS A 103 17.87 -7.65 11.86
CA HIS A 103 16.54 -7.81 11.29
C HIS A 103 15.66 -6.61 11.63
N ASP A 104 15.57 -5.66 10.71
CA ASP A 104 14.63 -4.55 10.81
C ASP A 104 13.23 -5.11 10.54
N ASP A 105 12.25 -4.67 11.33
CA ASP A 105 10.86 -5.09 11.13
C ASP A 105 10.31 -4.60 9.76
N TYR A 106 10.96 -3.62 9.15
CA TYR A 106 10.77 -3.23 7.75
C TYR A 106 11.08 -4.36 6.75
N ASP A 107 12.15 -5.14 6.96
CA ASP A 107 12.53 -6.22 6.03
C ASP A 107 11.47 -7.30 5.99
N GLN A 108 10.91 -7.62 7.16
CA GLN A 108 9.82 -8.58 7.29
C GLN A 108 8.55 -8.13 6.56
N VAL A 109 8.20 -6.85 6.69
CA VAL A 109 7.04 -6.26 5.99
C VAL A 109 7.26 -6.24 4.48
N MET A 110 8.47 -5.90 4.04
CA MET A 110 8.86 -5.89 2.63
C MET A 110 8.78 -7.28 2.00
N GLU A 111 9.35 -8.31 2.65
CA GLU A 111 9.27 -9.70 2.19
C GLU A 111 7.82 -10.20 2.14
N ASN A 112 7.00 -9.86 3.15
CA ASN A 112 5.59 -10.23 3.19
C ASN A 112 4.77 -9.54 2.08
N LYS A 113 5.08 -8.28 1.77
CA LYS A 113 4.49 -7.50 0.68
C LYS A 113 4.83 -8.12 -0.68
N GLU A 114 6.08 -8.50 -0.91
CA GLU A 114 6.52 -9.17 -2.15
C GLU A 114 5.83 -10.53 -2.36
N ARG A 115 5.53 -11.23 -1.27
CA ARG A 115 4.78 -12.50 -1.31
C ARG A 115 3.28 -12.34 -1.52
N LEU A 116 2.78 -11.11 -1.69
CA LEU A 116 1.35 -10.78 -1.77
C LEU A 116 0.54 -11.28 -0.55
N ASN A 117 1.21 -11.53 0.57
CA ASN A 117 0.61 -12.09 1.79
C ASN A 117 0.31 -11.03 2.84
N HIS A 118 0.57 -9.75 2.54
CA HIS A 118 0.36 -8.65 3.47
C HIS A 118 -1.03 -8.04 3.29
N SER A 119 -1.86 -8.09 4.33
CA SER A 119 -3.11 -7.35 4.35
C SER A 119 -2.85 -5.84 4.40
N PRO A 120 -3.63 -5.00 3.69
CA PRO A 120 -3.57 -3.56 3.83
C PRO A 120 -3.70 -3.04 5.27
N ILE A 121 -4.50 -3.72 6.10
CA ILE A 121 -4.70 -3.35 7.51
C ILE A 121 -3.45 -3.66 8.33
N GLU A 122 -2.82 -4.82 8.11
CA GLU A 122 -1.57 -5.16 8.79
C GLU A 122 -0.49 -4.12 8.48
N LEU A 123 -0.41 -3.67 7.23
CA LEU A 123 0.56 -2.65 6.81
C LEU A 123 0.24 -1.29 7.44
N ALA A 124 -1.05 -0.95 7.53
CA ALA A 124 -1.52 0.23 8.22
C ALA A 124 -1.13 0.24 9.71
N LEU A 125 -1.29 -0.90 10.39
CA LEU A 125 -0.90 -1.07 11.79
C LEU A 125 0.61 -0.97 11.98
N PHE A 126 1.40 -1.57 11.08
CA PHE A 126 2.85 -1.41 11.07
C PHE A 126 3.26 0.06 10.94
N ILE A 127 2.71 0.78 9.96
CA ILE A 127 2.96 2.21 9.77
C ILE A 127 2.58 3.00 11.03
N GLN A 128 1.43 2.70 11.65
CA GLN A 128 1.00 3.38 12.89
C GLN A 128 1.98 3.12 14.04
N LYS A 129 2.46 1.88 14.19
CA LYS A 129 3.46 1.50 15.20
C LYS A 129 4.74 2.31 15.02
N LYS A 130 5.24 2.45 13.79
CA LYS A 130 6.44 3.24 13.49
C LYS A 130 6.28 4.73 13.78
N ILE A 131 5.13 5.30 13.44
CA ILE A 131 4.82 6.69 13.79
C ILE A 131 4.79 6.87 15.31
N LYS A 132 4.17 5.95 16.05
CA LYS A 132 4.14 5.96 17.53
C LYS A 132 5.52 5.84 18.16
N GLN A 133 6.48 5.20 17.46
CA GLN A 133 7.89 5.11 17.86
C GLN A 133 8.70 6.37 17.50
N GLY A 134 8.08 7.38 16.88
CA GLY A 134 8.72 8.66 16.53
C GLY A 134 9.27 8.73 15.10
N GLU A 135 9.06 7.71 14.26
CA GLU A 135 9.49 7.76 12.86
C GLU A 135 8.59 8.69 12.02
N LYS A 136 9.21 9.57 11.22
CA LYS A 136 8.49 10.48 10.32
C LYS A 136 7.95 9.72 9.10
N LYS A 137 6.74 10.07 8.62
CA LYS A 137 6.11 9.44 7.44
C LYS A 137 7.03 9.33 6.22
N ASN A 138 7.82 10.35 5.93
CA ASN A 138 8.76 10.34 4.80
C ASN A 138 9.92 9.34 4.97
N VAL A 139 10.33 9.06 6.20
CA VAL A 139 11.36 8.06 6.50
C VAL A 139 10.78 6.65 6.32
N ILE A 140 9.57 6.43 6.85
CA ILE A 140 8.83 5.17 6.70
C ILE A 140 8.60 4.85 5.21
N ALA A 141 8.16 5.85 4.42
CA ALA A 141 7.97 5.72 2.98
C ALA A 141 9.24 5.24 2.28
N LYS A 142 10.38 5.90 2.55
CA LYS A 142 11.69 5.51 1.97
C LYS A 142 12.10 4.10 2.37
N LYS A 143 11.95 3.72 3.65
CA LYS A 143 12.28 2.37 4.12
C LYS A 143 11.40 1.28 3.52
N LEU A 144 10.14 1.58 3.22
CA LEU A 144 9.22 0.67 2.54
C LEU A 144 9.34 0.71 1.00
N ASN A 145 10.27 1.49 0.44
CA ASN A 145 10.39 1.75 -0.99
C ASN A 145 9.05 2.20 -1.62
N GLU A 146 8.36 3.11 -0.95
CA GLU A 146 7.04 3.61 -1.30
C GLU A 146 7.00 5.14 -1.24
N ASP A 147 5.90 5.72 -1.72
CA ASP A 147 5.68 7.16 -1.71
C ASP A 147 4.89 7.65 -0.46
N PRO A 148 4.95 8.95 -0.10
CA PRO A 148 4.20 9.48 1.05
C PRO A 148 2.67 9.38 0.93
N VAL A 149 2.12 9.32 -0.28
CA VAL A 149 0.68 9.10 -0.54
C VAL A 149 0.31 7.67 -0.18
N PHE A 150 1.16 6.70 -0.49
CA PHE A 150 0.99 5.30 -0.08
C PHE A 150 0.87 5.18 1.45
N ILE A 151 1.77 5.83 2.20
CA ILE A 151 1.74 5.85 3.67
C ILE A 151 0.43 6.47 4.19
N SER A 152 0.02 7.60 3.62
CA SER A 152 -1.20 8.30 4.02
C SER A 152 -2.47 7.49 3.72
N THR A 153 -2.46 6.76 2.60
CA THR A 153 -3.55 5.89 2.17
C THR A 153 -3.74 4.73 3.14
N HIS A 154 -2.65 4.07 3.53
CA HIS A 154 -2.71 2.95 4.47
C HIS A 154 -3.05 3.41 5.89
N LEU A 155 -2.50 4.55 6.35
CA LEU A 155 -2.80 5.06 7.69
C LEU A 155 -4.30 5.37 7.87
N ALA A 156 -5.01 5.72 6.80
CA ALA A 156 -6.45 5.92 6.81
C ALA A 156 -7.26 4.61 6.98
N LEU A 157 -6.62 3.44 6.94
CA LEU A 157 -7.27 2.18 7.27
C LEU A 157 -7.25 1.88 8.78
N VAL A 158 -6.40 2.59 9.54
CA VAL A 158 -6.32 2.41 10.98
C VAL A 158 -7.51 3.08 11.66
N ASP A 159 -8.13 2.37 12.60
CA ASP A 159 -9.31 2.83 13.33
C ASP A 159 -10.44 3.29 12.38
N MET A 160 -10.70 2.50 11.33
CA MET A 160 -11.71 2.84 10.33
C MET A 160 -13.14 2.78 10.90
N PRO A 161 -14.08 3.62 10.39
CA PRO A 161 -15.50 3.55 10.74
C PRO A 161 -16.11 2.18 10.46
N GLU A 162 -17.17 1.83 11.20
CA GLU A 162 -17.81 0.50 11.13
C GLU A 162 -18.28 0.13 9.71
N CYS A 163 -18.83 1.09 8.95
CA CYS A 163 -19.25 0.87 7.57
C CYS A 163 -18.08 0.46 6.66
N LEU A 164 -16.91 1.08 6.83
CA LEU A 164 -15.70 0.72 6.09
C LEU A 164 -15.16 -0.64 6.50
N SER A 165 -15.24 -0.99 7.79
CA SER A 165 -14.87 -2.33 8.27
C SER A 165 -15.75 -3.40 7.63
N LYS A 166 -17.08 -3.20 7.62
CA LYS A 166 -18.03 -4.11 6.95
C LYS A 166 -17.72 -4.26 5.46
N ALA A 167 -17.42 -3.16 4.78
CA ALA A 167 -17.00 -3.20 3.38
C ALA A 167 -15.69 -3.99 3.19
N TYR A 168 -14.69 -3.76 4.05
CA TYR A 168 -13.44 -4.48 4.00
C TYR A 168 -13.62 -6.00 4.17
N ASP A 169 -14.42 -6.39 5.16
CA ASP A 169 -14.73 -7.79 5.49
C ASP A 169 -15.53 -8.47 4.37
N ALA A 170 -16.38 -7.72 3.67
CA ALA A 170 -17.09 -8.17 2.46
C ALA A 170 -16.16 -8.38 1.24
N GLY A 171 -14.87 -8.05 1.35
CA GLY A 171 -13.86 -8.28 0.31
C GLY A 171 -13.38 -7.01 -0.40
N PHE A 172 -13.86 -5.83 -0.04
CA PHE A 172 -13.44 -4.57 -0.65
C PHE A 172 -12.13 -4.06 -0.05
N LYS A 173 -11.01 -4.60 -0.53
CA LYS A 173 -9.68 -4.39 0.08
C LYS A 173 -8.80 -3.35 -0.61
N SER A 174 -9.33 -2.54 -1.53
CA SER A 174 -8.55 -1.51 -2.24
C SER A 174 -8.19 -0.34 -1.30
N PRO A 175 -6.90 -0.14 -0.94
CA PRO A 175 -6.52 0.89 0.05
C PRO A 175 -6.92 2.29 -0.39
N LYS A 176 -6.75 2.59 -1.68
CA LYS A 176 -7.07 3.90 -2.25
C LYS A 176 -8.58 4.18 -2.26
N THR A 177 -9.39 3.16 -2.54
CA THR A 177 -10.85 3.29 -2.54
C THR A 177 -11.36 3.52 -1.11
N LEU A 178 -10.82 2.76 -0.15
CA LEU A 178 -11.16 2.90 1.27
C LEU A 178 -10.70 4.26 1.83
N TYR A 179 -9.54 4.77 1.41
CA TYR A 179 -9.08 6.12 1.74
C TYR A 179 -10.03 7.19 1.21
N ASP A 180 -10.38 7.14 -0.08
CA ASP A 180 -11.29 8.09 -0.71
C ASP A 180 -12.67 8.06 0.00
N LEU A 181 -13.13 6.86 0.36
CA LEU A 181 -14.39 6.64 1.07
C LEU A 181 -14.36 7.17 2.51
N ARG A 182 -13.27 6.94 3.25
CA ARG A 182 -13.10 7.48 4.62
C ARG A 182 -13.13 9.00 4.62
N LYS A 183 -12.40 9.63 3.69
CA LYS A 183 -12.42 11.09 3.57
C LYS A 183 -13.81 11.63 3.26
N LEU A 184 -14.58 10.92 2.46
CA LEU A 184 -15.96 11.30 2.18
C LEU A 184 -16.83 11.14 3.44
N TRP A 185 -16.65 10.04 4.17
CA TRP A 185 -17.35 9.75 5.42
C TRP A 185 -17.08 10.81 6.50
N GLU A 186 -15.86 11.34 6.58
CA GLU A 186 -15.52 12.45 7.50
C GLU A 186 -16.36 13.71 7.27
N SER A 187 -16.88 13.91 6.05
CA SER A 187 -17.75 15.03 5.70
C SER A 187 -19.24 14.67 5.67
N PHE A 188 -19.57 13.43 5.30
CA PHE A 188 -20.95 12.95 5.07
C PHE A 188 -21.14 11.55 5.69
N PRO A 189 -21.09 11.41 7.02
CA PRO A 189 -21.06 10.10 7.66
C PRO A 189 -22.36 9.31 7.46
N GLU A 190 -23.52 9.96 7.54
CA GLU A 190 -24.81 9.29 7.40
C GLU A 190 -25.04 8.79 5.96
N GLU A 191 -24.76 9.65 4.97
CA GLU A 191 -24.95 9.32 3.56
C GLU A 191 -23.98 8.24 3.10
N VAL A 192 -22.73 8.28 3.56
CA VAL A 192 -21.75 7.24 3.25
C VAL A 192 -22.11 5.92 3.93
N ASN A 193 -22.57 5.94 5.19
CA ASN A 193 -23.04 4.72 5.86
C ASN A 193 -24.19 4.07 5.07
N ALA A 194 -25.23 4.84 4.75
CA ALA A 194 -26.38 4.35 4.00
C ALA A 194 -25.98 3.81 2.62
N TRP A 195 -25.09 4.51 1.92
CA TRP A 195 -24.61 4.08 0.60
C TRP A 195 -23.79 2.78 0.64
N VAL A 196 -22.99 2.59 1.70
CA VAL A 196 -22.25 1.35 1.90
C VAL A 196 -23.22 0.21 2.19
N ASP A 197 -24.15 0.38 3.12
CA ASP A 197 -25.13 -0.64 3.48
C ASP A 197 -25.98 -1.05 2.25
N GLU A 198 -26.50 -0.08 1.49
CA GLU A 198 -27.22 -0.33 0.24
C GLU A 198 -26.36 -1.07 -0.80
N SER A 199 -25.07 -0.71 -0.90
CA SER A 199 -24.15 -1.39 -1.82
C SER A 199 -23.92 -2.85 -1.42
N LEU A 200 -23.78 -3.12 -0.12
CA LEU A 200 -23.61 -4.48 0.40
C LEU A 200 -24.88 -5.32 0.22
N GLU A 201 -26.05 -4.77 0.53
CA GLU A 201 -27.35 -5.46 0.36
C GLU A 201 -27.64 -5.81 -1.10
N ASN A 202 -27.33 -4.90 -2.03
CA ASN A 202 -27.54 -5.11 -3.46
C ASN A 202 -26.39 -5.86 -4.15
N GLY A 203 -25.34 -6.27 -3.41
CA GLY A 203 -24.17 -6.96 -3.95
C GLY A 203 -23.39 -6.12 -4.98
N GLN A 204 -23.36 -4.79 -4.81
CA GLN A 204 -22.67 -3.88 -5.71
C GLN A 204 -21.24 -3.61 -5.25
N ASP A 205 -20.28 -3.71 -6.17
CA ASP A 205 -18.87 -3.52 -5.84
C ASP A 205 -18.55 -2.08 -5.40
N ILE A 206 -17.86 -1.92 -4.27
CA ILE A 206 -17.35 -0.63 -3.82
C ILE A 206 -16.01 -0.36 -4.52
N ILE A 207 -16.10 0.24 -5.71
CA ILE A 207 -14.96 0.65 -6.52
C ILE A 207 -14.77 2.16 -6.54
N ARG A 208 -13.54 2.60 -6.78
CA ARG A 208 -13.15 4.02 -6.77
C ARG A 208 -14.03 4.92 -7.62
N SER A 209 -14.44 4.50 -8.81
CA SER A 209 -15.30 5.31 -9.69
C SER A 209 -16.67 5.58 -9.09
N ARG A 210 -17.25 4.62 -8.35
CA ARG A 210 -18.54 4.80 -7.66
C ARG A 210 -18.40 5.71 -6.45
N VAL A 211 -17.31 5.58 -5.69
CA VAL A 211 -17.00 6.51 -4.59
C VAL A 211 -16.82 7.94 -5.10
N GLN A 212 -16.17 8.12 -6.25
CA GLN A 212 -16.07 9.43 -6.91
C GLN A 212 -17.43 9.97 -7.36
N ALA A 213 -18.29 9.13 -7.93
CA ALA A 213 -19.65 9.52 -8.31
C ALA A 213 -20.48 9.95 -7.10
N LEU A 214 -20.39 9.20 -5.99
CA LEU A 214 -21.03 9.58 -4.72
C LEU A 214 -20.46 10.91 -4.20
N SER A 215 -19.14 11.07 -4.17
CA SER A 215 -18.52 12.32 -3.75
C SER A 215 -18.97 13.51 -4.58
N LYS A 216 -19.20 13.33 -5.89
CA LYS A 216 -19.73 14.40 -6.75
C LYS A 216 -21.18 14.73 -6.38
N LYS A 217 -22.04 13.71 -6.26
CA LYS A 217 -23.46 13.87 -5.89
C LYS A 217 -23.65 14.56 -4.54
N LEU A 218 -22.79 14.27 -3.55
CA LEU A 218 -22.89 14.85 -2.20
C LEU A 218 -22.30 16.27 -2.10
N LYS A 219 -21.33 16.62 -2.95
CA LYS A 219 -20.69 17.95 -2.96
C LYS A 219 -21.38 18.95 -3.88
N GLU A 220 -22.22 18.49 -4.81
CA GLU A 220 -23.09 19.38 -5.57
C GLU A 220 -24.11 20.02 -4.61
N PRO A 221 -24.27 21.35 -4.64
CA PRO A 221 -25.28 22.00 -3.81
C PRO A 221 -26.65 21.44 -4.18
N LYS A 222 -27.42 20.96 -3.19
CA LYS A 222 -28.83 20.63 -3.35
C LYS A 222 -29.54 21.86 -3.93
N GLN A 223 -29.70 21.92 -5.25
CA GLN A 223 -30.72 22.77 -5.85
C GLN A 223 -32.04 22.25 -5.31
N ALA A 224 -32.67 23.08 -4.49
CA ALA A 224 -33.87 22.77 -3.76
C ALA A 224 -34.92 22.15 -4.69
N GLU A 225 -35.41 20.98 -4.28
CA GLU A 225 -36.68 20.46 -4.75
C GLU A 225 -37.74 21.55 -4.55
N THR A 226 -38.32 21.95 -5.68
CA THR A 226 -39.51 22.78 -5.78
C THR A 226 -40.62 22.14 -4.96
N THR A 227 -41.01 22.78 -3.87
CA THR A 227 -42.34 22.60 -3.29
C THR A 227 -43.19 23.75 -3.81
N GLU A 228 -44.18 23.42 -4.65
CA GLU A 228 -45.25 24.33 -5.07
C GLU A 228 -46.02 24.84 -3.84
N ALA A 229 -46.11 26.16 -3.70
CA ALA A 229 -47.23 26.84 -3.06
C ALA A 229 -47.38 28.24 -3.67
N ASP A 230 -48.60 28.51 -4.09
CA ASP A 230 -49.16 29.61 -4.91
C ASP A 230 -48.95 31.05 -4.36
N PRO A 231 -49.27 32.08 -5.18
CA PRO A 231 -48.62 33.38 -5.19
C PRO A 231 -49.50 34.51 -4.64
N GLU A 232 -48.93 35.42 -3.86
CA GLU A 232 -49.39 36.82 -3.81
C GLU A 232 -48.43 37.67 -2.97
N SER A 233 -47.47 38.32 -3.64
CA SER A 233 -47.09 39.72 -3.39
C SER A 233 -45.78 40.05 -4.12
N GLU A 234 -45.87 40.90 -5.13
CA GLU A 234 -44.77 41.66 -5.71
C GLU A 234 -45.28 43.09 -5.99
N PRO A 235 -44.43 44.10 -6.23
CA PRO A 235 -43.05 44.27 -5.76
C PRO A 235 -42.76 45.72 -5.30
N GLN A 236 -41.65 45.95 -4.60
CA GLN A 236 -40.94 47.22 -4.71
C GLN A 236 -39.45 46.98 -4.97
N ALA A 237 -39.04 47.43 -6.15
CA ALA A 237 -37.70 47.44 -6.68
C ALA A 237 -36.82 48.48 -5.99
N GLN A 238 -35.53 48.16 -5.85
CA GLN A 238 -34.46 49.15 -5.99
C GLN A 238 -33.20 48.46 -6.55
N GLU A 239 -32.87 48.84 -7.78
CA GLU A 239 -31.65 48.52 -8.53
C GLU A 239 -30.41 49.20 -7.92
N SER A 240 -29.27 48.52 -8.00
CA SER A 240 -27.92 48.99 -8.43
C SER A 240 -26.85 48.05 -7.84
N GLN A 241 -25.81 47.57 -8.52
CA GLN A 241 -25.27 47.69 -9.88
C GLN A 241 -24.34 46.47 -10.08
N GLU A 242 -24.28 45.94 -11.31
CA GLU A 242 -23.32 44.91 -11.72
C GLU A 242 -21.88 45.43 -11.72
N GLN A 243 -20.93 44.56 -11.38
CA GLN A 243 -19.67 44.45 -12.12
C GLN A 243 -19.09 43.04 -12.02
N THR A 244 -19.08 42.36 -13.17
CA THR A 244 -18.43 41.09 -13.47
C THR A 244 -16.91 41.25 -13.59
N ALA A 245 -16.12 40.33 -13.03
CA ALA A 245 -14.89 39.84 -13.65
C ALA A 245 -14.35 38.55 -12.96
N ILE A 246 -14.39 37.46 -13.71
CA ILE A 246 -13.30 36.48 -13.97
C ILE A 246 -12.40 36.11 -12.77
N ILE A 247 -12.52 34.87 -12.28
CA ILE A 247 -11.38 34.13 -11.73
C ILE A 247 -11.36 32.75 -12.37
N ASP A 248 -10.34 32.57 -13.20
CA ASP A 248 -9.88 31.33 -13.79
C ASP A 248 -8.69 30.83 -12.95
N ASP A 249 -8.78 29.54 -12.60
CA ASP A 249 -7.72 28.57 -12.35
C ASP A 249 -6.53 28.78 -11.37
N ASN A 250 -6.39 27.71 -10.57
CA ASN A 250 -5.20 26.93 -10.25
C ASN A 250 -4.31 27.23 -9.02
N GLU A 251 -4.28 26.18 -8.18
CA GLU A 251 -3.21 25.64 -7.33
C GLU A 251 -2.53 26.51 -6.26
N SER A 252 -2.71 26.09 -5.00
CA SER A 252 -1.66 25.38 -4.25
C SER A 252 -2.18 25.00 -2.86
N PHE A 253 -2.35 23.70 -2.62
CA PHE A 253 -2.72 23.18 -1.30
C PHE A 253 -1.51 23.27 -0.36
N LYS A 254 -1.57 24.21 0.59
CA LYS A 254 -0.68 24.26 1.75
C LYS A 254 -1.13 23.21 2.77
N PHE A 255 -0.17 22.39 3.19
CA PHE A 255 -0.33 21.46 4.29
C PHE A 255 0.10 22.17 5.57
N ASP A 256 -0.87 22.66 6.33
CA ASP A 256 -0.65 23.10 7.71
C ASP A 256 -0.93 21.91 8.63
N GLY A 257 0.14 21.39 9.24
CA GLY A 257 0.07 20.45 10.35
C GLY A 257 0.65 21.14 11.58
N ASP A 258 -0.25 21.49 12.50
CA ASP A 258 0.03 21.92 13.86
C ASP A 258 0.96 20.93 14.56
N ASP A 259 2.10 21.41 15.05
CA ASP A 259 2.98 20.69 15.98
C ASP A 259 3.23 21.63 17.16
N GLN A 260 2.46 21.45 18.24
CA GLN A 260 2.78 22.00 19.56
C GLN A 260 3.35 20.88 20.42
N ALA A 261 4.65 20.98 20.77
CA ALA A 261 5.14 20.83 22.15
C ALA A 261 6.66 21.07 22.23
N GLU A 262 6.99 22.11 23.01
CA GLU A 262 8.20 22.43 23.77
C GLU A 262 9.61 22.07 23.25
N ALA A 263 10.32 23.16 22.99
CA ALA A 263 11.76 23.24 22.83
C ALA A 263 12.50 23.20 24.18
N THR A 264 13.64 22.51 24.21
CA THR A 264 14.76 22.87 25.07
C THR A 264 16.02 23.00 24.22
N GLU A 265 16.62 24.20 24.35
CA GLU A 265 18.01 24.61 24.10
C GLU A 265 18.44 25.05 22.68
N GLU A 266 18.63 26.38 22.57
CA GLU A 266 19.45 27.19 21.65
C GLU A 266 20.97 26.92 21.78
N PRO A 267 21.89 27.53 20.98
CA PRO A 267 21.81 28.18 19.66
C PRO A 267 22.98 27.75 18.73
N GLU A 268 23.21 28.50 17.63
CA GLU A 268 24.22 28.33 16.55
C GLU A 268 23.71 27.44 15.41
N VAL A 269 23.40 27.91 14.20
CA VAL A 269 24.17 28.81 13.34
C VAL A 269 23.20 29.51 12.38
N LYS A 270 22.92 30.79 12.64
CA LYS A 270 22.28 31.69 11.67
C LYS A 270 23.39 32.51 11.01
N LYS A 271 24.17 31.88 10.12
CA LYS A 271 25.07 32.57 9.17
C LYS A 271 25.64 31.56 8.17
N LEU A 272 25.05 31.59 6.98
CA LEU A 272 25.56 31.18 5.65
C LEU A 272 24.40 30.63 4.80
N MET A 273 23.32 31.42 4.71
CA MET A 273 22.41 31.37 3.58
C MET A 273 22.71 32.60 2.71
N ASP A 274 23.79 32.53 1.95
CA ASP A 274 23.89 33.19 0.66
C ASP A 274 25.09 32.60 -0.07
N GLN A 275 24.93 32.27 -1.35
CA GLN A 275 25.91 31.60 -2.24
C GLN A 275 25.89 30.07 -2.28
N SER A 276 24.80 29.50 -2.79
CA SER A 276 24.83 28.46 -3.85
C SER A 276 23.39 28.14 -4.28
N ASN A 277 22.65 29.18 -4.69
CA ASN A 277 21.43 29.02 -5.47
C ASN A 277 21.85 28.84 -6.94
N GLN A 278 22.46 27.70 -7.25
CA GLN A 278 22.40 27.18 -8.62
C GLN A 278 21.19 26.26 -8.64
N LYS A 279 20.15 26.70 -9.36
CA LYS A 279 19.07 25.85 -9.81
C LYS A 279 19.69 24.63 -10.51
N GLU A 280 19.76 23.50 -9.82
CA GLU A 280 19.79 22.23 -10.52
C GLU A 280 18.48 22.15 -11.29
N GLN A 281 18.62 22.23 -12.61
CA GLN A 281 17.54 21.89 -13.53
C GLN A 281 17.08 20.48 -13.18
N PRO A 282 15.77 20.18 -13.23
CA PRO A 282 15.31 18.82 -13.05
C PRO A 282 16.02 17.95 -14.08
N GLU A 283 16.84 16.99 -13.61
CA GLU A 283 17.34 15.93 -14.47
C GLU A 283 16.13 15.29 -15.13
N ALA A 284 16.06 15.42 -16.46
CA ALA A 284 15.06 14.77 -17.25
C ALA A 284 15.17 13.27 -16.93
N LYS A 285 14.08 12.68 -16.40
CA LYS A 285 13.94 11.23 -16.38
C LYS A 285 14.21 10.77 -17.80
N GLU A 286 15.32 10.08 -18.02
CA GLU A 286 15.53 9.38 -19.29
C GLU A 286 14.31 8.48 -19.48
N GLU A 287 13.51 8.80 -20.49
CA GLU A 287 12.38 7.98 -20.85
C GLU A 287 12.93 6.64 -21.31
N ASP A 288 12.60 5.59 -20.58
CA ASP A 288 12.90 4.21 -20.96
C ASP A 288 12.43 4.01 -22.41
N PRO A 289 13.35 3.85 -23.39
CA PRO A 289 13.01 3.78 -24.80
C PRO A 289 12.15 2.57 -25.15
N ASP A 290 12.09 1.57 -24.26
CA ASP A 290 11.30 0.35 -24.44
C ASP A 290 9.89 0.46 -23.81
N LYS A 291 9.56 1.59 -23.17
CA LYS A 291 8.27 1.77 -22.47
C LYS A 291 7.19 2.34 -23.40
N ILE A 292 6.28 1.47 -23.84
CA ILE A 292 5.05 1.86 -24.55
C ILE A 292 4.09 2.59 -23.59
N LYS A 293 3.83 3.88 -23.82
CA LYS A 293 2.79 4.61 -23.08
C LYS A 293 1.44 4.30 -23.75
N LYS A 294 0.40 4.04 -22.95
CA LYS A 294 -0.96 3.68 -23.45
C LYS A 294 -0.95 2.56 -24.51
N PRO A 295 -0.56 1.33 -24.14
CA PRO A 295 -0.51 0.21 -25.07
C PRO A 295 -1.89 -0.07 -25.68
N LEU A 296 -1.91 -0.20 -27.00
CA LEU A 296 -3.09 -0.44 -27.81
C LEU A 296 -2.85 -1.68 -28.64
N LEU A 297 -3.58 -2.75 -28.31
CA LEU A 297 -3.41 -4.06 -28.94
C LEU A 297 -4.33 -4.14 -30.18
N VAL A 298 -3.72 -4.20 -31.36
CA VAL A 298 -4.43 -4.33 -32.63
C VAL A 298 -4.63 -5.80 -32.93
N VAL A 299 -5.88 -6.17 -33.21
CA VAL A 299 -6.33 -7.52 -33.52
C VAL A 299 -7.09 -7.53 -34.83
N ILE A 300 -7.06 -8.67 -35.53
CA ILE A 300 -7.87 -8.92 -36.71
C ILE A 300 -9.07 -9.78 -36.29
N HIS A 301 -10.27 -9.32 -36.63
CA HIS A 301 -11.52 -10.04 -36.48
C HIS A 301 -12.26 -10.04 -37.83
N ASP A 302 -12.59 -11.22 -38.37
CA ASP A 302 -13.22 -11.39 -39.69
C ASP A 302 -12.50 -10.65 -40.84
N GLY A 303 -11.15 -10.61 -40.80
CA GLY A 303 -10.33 -9.93 -41.80
C GLY A 303 -10.33 -8.40 -41.71
N ARG A 304 -10.86 -7.83 -40.62
CA ARG A 304 -10.85 -6.38 -40.35
C ARG A 304 -10.04 -6.09 -39.09
N GLN A 305 -9.28 -5.01 -39.12
CA GLN A 305 -8.53 -4.52 -37.96
C GLN A 305 -9.46 -3.90 -36.92
N ALA A 306 -9.19 -4.20 -35.67
CA ALA A 306 -9.87 -3.65 -34.52
C ALA A 306 -8.92 -3.55 -33.32
N ASN A 307 -9.27 -2.71 -32.36
CA ASN A 307 -8.50 -2.50 -31.14
C ASN A 307 -9.13 -3.29 -30.00
N LEU A 308 -8.33 -4.10 -29.30
CA LEU A 308 -8.79 -4.86 -28.14
C LEU A 308 -8.99 -3.92 -26.95
N MET A 309 -10.20 -3.92 -26.40
CA MET A 309 -10.60 -3.05 -25.30
C MET A 309 -10.28 -3.71 -23.95
N LEU A 310 -9.04 -3.54 -23.47
CA LEU A 310 -8.55 -4.13 -22.21
C LEU A 310 -9.21 -3.58 -20.93
N ASN A 311 -9.91 -2.44 -21.04
CA ASN A 311 -10.59 -1.77 -19.93
C ASN A 311 -12.08 -2.12 -19.82
N LYS A 312 -12.61 -2.99 -20.70
CA LYS A 312 -14.03 -3.35 -20.75
C LYS A 312 -14.22 -4.84 -20.41
N LYS A 313 -15.05 -5.13 -19.39
CA LYS A 313 -15.30 -6.50 -18.91
C LYS A 313 -15.96 -7.36 -20.00
N PRO A 314 -15.43 -8.55 -20.31
CA PRO A 314 -16.08 -9.50 -21.22
C PRO A 314 -17.49 -9.90 -20.79
N SER A 315 -18.34 -10.20 -21.77
CA SER A 315 -19.70 -10.70 -21.55
C SER A 315 -19.71 -12.11 -20.93
N SER A 316 -18.73 -12.95 -21.26
CA SER A 316 -18.51 -14.26 -20.66
C SER A 316 -17.05 -14.71 -20.84
N LEU A 317 -16.67 -15.83 -20.22
CA LEU A 317 -15.32 -16.37 -20.31
C LEU A 317 -15.03 -16.82 -21.75
N GLY A 318 -13.92 -16.36 -22.32
CA GLY A 318 -13.57 -16.62 -23.72
C GLY A 318 -14.04 -15.54 -24.70
N PHE A 319 -14.68 -14.46 -24.25
CA PHE A 319 -15.04 -13.32 -25.09
C PHE A 319 -14.16 -12.10 -24.77
N ALA A 320 -14.03 -11.19 -25.73
CA ALA A 320 -13.42 -9.88 -25.54
C ALA A 320 -14.18 -8.79 -26.28
N TRP A 321 -14.02 -7.55 -25.84
CA TRP A 321 -14.55 -6.38 -26.55
C TRP A 321 -13.50 -5.85 -27.51
N ILE A 322 -13.91 -5.62 -28.76
CA ILE A 322 -13.09 -4.98 -29.78
C ILE A 322 -13.78 -3.70 -30.27
N LYS A 323 -12.98 -2.73 -30.71
CA LYS A 323 -13.44 -1.50 -31.34
C LYS A 323 -12.84 -1.37 -32.73
N TYR A 324 -13.68 -1.37 -33.76
CA TYR A 324 -13.26 -1.16 -35.15
C TYR A 324 -12.85 0.31 -35.38
N GLU A 325 -12.14 0.57 -36.48
CA GLU A 325 -11.75 1.92 -36.89
C GLU A 325 -12.93 2.87 -37.08
N ASP A 326 -14.09 2.35 -37.50
CA ASP A 326 -15.33 3.11 -37.66
C ASP A 326 -16.01 3.50 -36.33
N GLY A 327 -15.41 3.09 -35.20
CA GLY A 327 -15.89 3.38 -33.86
C GLY A 327 -16.87 2.34 -33.30
N THR A 328 -17.26 1.33 -34.08
CA THR A 328 -18.19 0.29 -33.66
C THR A 328 -17.53 -0.64 -32.62
N GLU A 329 -18.22 -0.86 -31.50
CA GLU A 329 -17.77 -1.76 -30.44
C GLU A 329 -18.59 -3.05 -30.43
N VAL A 330 -17.90 -4.20 -30.47
CA VAL A 330 -18.56 -5.52 -30.50
C VAL A 330 -17.86 -6.47 -29.51
N SER A 331 -18.65 -7.35 -28.88
CA SER A 331 -18.13 -8.47 -28.09
C SER A 331 -18.00 -9.70 -28.98
N VAL A 332 -16.81 -10.27 -29.04
CA VAL A 332 -16.45 -11.37 -29.95
C VAL A 332 -15.74 -12.48 -29.20
N ASP A 333 -15.73 -13.69 -29.75
CA ASP A 333 -15.01 -14.84 -29.19
C ASP A 333 -13.49 -14.64 -29.37
N CYS A 334 -12.70 -14.85 -28.31
CA CYS A 334 -11.25 -14.70 -28.38
C CYS A 334 -10.60 -15.68 -29.37
N SER A 335 -11.24 -16.81 -29.67
CA SER A 335 -10.73 -17.78 -30.66
C SER A 335 -10.88 -17.30 -32.10
N SER A 336 -11.72 -16.29 -32.37
CA SER A 336 -11.85 -15.65 -33.70
C SER A 336 -10.95 -14.42 -33.87
N LEU A 337 -10.10 -14.12 -32.87
CA LEU A 337 -9.17 -13.00 -32.90
C LEU A 337 -7.75 -13.45 -33.24
N GLU A 338 -7.14 -12.76 -34.19
CA GLU A 338 -5.70 -12.86 -34.47
C GLU A 338 -5.00 -11.60 -33.95
N ILE A 339 -3.95 -11.76 -33.14
CA ILE A 339 -3.13 -10.61 -32.69
C ILE A 339 -2.23 -10.20 -33.84
N GLU A 340 -2.31 -8.92 -34.25
CA GLU A 340 -1.49 -8.41 -35.34
C GLU A 340 -0.23 -7.74 -34.78
N TYR A 341 -0.39 -6.68 -33.99
CA TYR A 341 0.71 -5.97 -33.34
C TYR A 341 0.25 -5.17 -32.12
N LEU A 342 1.22 -4.76 -31.30
CA LEU A 342 1.04 -3.86 -30.17
C LEU A 342 1.62 -2.50 -30.54
N GLN A 343 0.87 -1.42 -30.34
CA GLN A 343 1.35 -0.06 -30.59
C GLN A 343 1.09 0.88 -29.40
N GLU A 344 1.79 2.01 -29.38
CA GLU A 344 1.51 3.16 -28.53
C GLU A 344 0.33 3.95 -29.13
N ALA A 345 -0.65 4.33 -28.29
CA ALA A 345 -1.87 5.04 -28.71
C ALA A 345 -1.67 6.53 -28.98
#